data_AF-A0A6B2CNN8-F1
#
_entry.id   AF-A0A6B2CNN8-F1
#
_cell.length_a   1.000
_cell.length_b   1.000
_cell.length_c   1.000
_cell.angle_alpha   90.00
_cell.angle_beta   90.00
_cell.angle_gamma   90.00
#
_symmetry.space_group_name_H-M   'P 1'
#
loop_
_entity.id
_entity.type
_entity.pdbx_description
1 polymer ?
#
loop_
_entity_poly.entity_id
_entity_poly.type
_entity_poly.pdbx_seq_one_letter_code
_entity_poly.pdbx_strand_id
1 'polypeptide(L)'
;MFFQGGGWRDLNYAEDVELLAKAGFDYYLPVIIKAQIRKMALKNLAEYDLRRYARDLISSSRRILRYEIGLIRGNGYTLSEYLQEPAFKRRPYLKPAALLVYGIARLKGVYRYDRRLNNHDLVIYKVLQRIRDPVKELGADESYVATIIPYDTALRIGLSWAAERLRSAGLRPYLCERTRGMALVGMRSPSAIEVINESVYLKLVRCKPLEEVGEGRLGPS
;
A
#
# COMPACT_ATOMS: atom_id res chain seq x y z
N MET A 1 16.32 -7.07 21.21
CA MET A 1 16.41 -5.60 21.04
C MET A 1 15.14 -5.01 21.65
N PHE A 2 15.26 -4.38 22.81
CA PHE A 2 14.12 -3.86 23.57
C PHE A 2 13.58 -2.61 22.90
N PHE A 3 12.33 -2.64 22.44
CA PHE A 3 11.60 -1.43 22.10
C PHE A 3 11.24 -0.73 23.41
N GLN A 4 12.00 0.30 23.80
CA GLN A 4 11.60 1.18 24.90
C GLN A 4 10.28 1.84 24.52
N GLY A 5 9.21 1.44 25.21
CA GLY A 5 7.85 1.94 25.02
C GLY A 5 7.77 3.42 25.33
N GLY A 6 7.76 4.25 24.28
CA GLY A 6 7.57 5.69 24.41
C GLY A 6 7.51 6.34 23.03
N GLY A 7 6.32 6.41 22.43
CA GLY A 7 6.16 7.03 21.10
C GLY A 7 4.95 6.60 20.28
N TRP A 8 4.12 5.67 20.77
CA TRP A 8 2.98 5.12 20.02
C TRP A 8 1.92 6.13 19.56
N ARG A 9 1.99 7.37 20.05
CA ARG A 9 1.06 8.46 19.69
C ARG A 9 1.42 9.15 18.37
N ASP A 10 2.66 9.00 17.90
CA ASP A 10 3.22 9.69 16.73
C ASP A 10 3.78 8.74 15.65
N LEU A 11 3.52 7.43 15.76
CA LEU A 11 3.88 6.45 14.73
C LEU A 11 3.22 6.84 13.41
N ASN A 12 4.04 7.14 12.39
CA ASN A 12 3.55 7.41 11.06
C ASN A 12 3.50 6.12 10.25
N TYR A 13 2.55 6.02 9.32
CA TYR A 13 2.37 4.87 8.41
C TYR A 13 3.67 4.35 7.76
N ALA A 14 4.63 5.24 7.51
CA ALA A 14 5.91 4.88 6.89
C ALA A 14 6.89 4.20 7.86
N GLU A 15 6.77 4.41 9.16
CA GLU A 15 7.56 3.71 10.19
C GLU A 15 7.10 2.25 10.33
N ASP A 16 5.81 1.98 10.14
CA ASP A 16 5.29 0.62 10.04
C ASP A 16 5.89 -0.08 8.81
N VAL A 17 5.90 0.57 7.64
CA VAL A 17 6.50 0.01 6.42
C VAL A 17 7.99 -0.29 6.62
N GLU A 18 8.73 0.61 7.27
CA GLU A 18 10.14 0.39 7.60
C GLU A 18 10.31 -0.86 8.48
N LEU A 19 9.50 -0.97 9.54
CA LEU A 19 9.54 -2.11 10.46
C LEU A 19 9.23 -3.41 9.73
N LEU A 20 8.18 -3.44 8.90
CA LEU A 20 7.80 -4.61 8.12
C LEU A 20 8.86 -4.99 7.09
N ALA A 21 9.48 -3.99 6.45
CA ALA A 21 10.55 -4.21 5.49
C ALA A 21 11.78 -4.84 6.16
N LYS A 22 12.06 -4.46 7.40
CA LYS A 22 13.21 -4.96 8.17
C LYS A 22 12.94 -6.32 8.83
N ALA A 23 11.85 -6.46 9.58
CA ALA A 23 11.54 -7.66 10.37
C ALA A 23 10.98 -8.80 9.51
N GLY A 24 10.07 -8.49 8.58
CA GLY A 24 9.31 -9.50 7.84
C GLY A 24 8.37 -10.33 8.72
N PHE A 25 7.68 -11.29 8.12
CA PHE A 25 6.73 -12.21 8.78
C PHE A 25 6.88 -13.62 8.25
N ASP A 26 6.84 -14.66 9.07
CA ASP A 26 7.10 -16.04 8.59
C ASP A 26 6.05 -16.56 7.61
N TYR A 27 4.80 -16.09 7.75
CA TYR A 27 3.69 -16.43 6.88
C TYR A 27 2.78 -15.21 6.68
N TYR A 28 2.10 -15.17 5.54
CA TYR A 28 1.04 -14.21 5.25
C TYR A 28 -0.22 -14.91 4.77
N LEU A 29 -1.34 -14.58 5.40
CA LEU A 29 -2.65 -15.10 5.07
C LEU A 29 -3.50 -13.97 4.45
N PRO A 30 -3.91 -14.09 3.17
CA PRO A 30 -4.66 -13.07 2.45
C PRO A 30 -6.13 -13.06 2.88
N VAL A 31 -6.40 -12.63 4.11
CA VAL A 31 -7.75 -12.55 4.70
C VAL A 31 -8.14 -11.10 4.94
N ILE A 32 -9.37 -10.74 4.59
CA ILE A 32 -9.96 -9.44 4.84
C ILE A 32 -10.30 -9.34 6.33
N ILE A 33 -9.38 -8.79 7.12
CA ILE A 33 -9.52 -8.64 8.58
C ILE A 33 -10.01 -7.25 9.02
N LYS A 34 -10.34 -6.37 8.08
CA LYS A 34 -10.79 -5.00 8.36
C LYS A 34 -12.23 -4.87 7.91
N ALA A 35 -13.11 -4.43 8.80
CA ALA A 35 -14.47 -4.04 8.46
C ALA A 35 -14.67 -2.56 8.75
N GLN A 36 -15.46 -1.88 7.90
CA GLN A 36 -15.78 -0.48 8.14
C GLN A 36 -16.84 -0.37 9.25
N ILE A 37 -16.39 -0.16 10.50
CA ILE A 37 -17.29 -0.08 11.68
C ILE A 37 -18.16 1.19 11.65
N ARG A 38 -17.71 2.27 10.98
CA ARG A 38 -18.48 3.48 10.75
C ARG A 38 -18.20 4.04 9.35
N LYS A 39 -19.24 4.48 8.63
CA LYS A 39 -19.09 5.31 7.43
C LYS A 39 -18.38 6.61 7.81
N MET A 40 -17.05 6.62 7.75
CA MET A 40 -16.28 7.84 7.95
C MET A 40 -16.61 8.77 6.79
N ALA A 41 -17.23 9.91 7.09
CA ALA A 41 -17.53 10.97 6.11
C ALA A 41 -16.26 11.70 5.61
N LEU A 42 -15.07 11.28 6.05
CA LEU A 42 -13.80 11.93 5.79
C LEU A 42 -13.18 11.40 4.50
N LYS A 43 -12.61 12.30 3.69
CA LYS A 43 -12.16 11.98 2.34
C LYS A 43 -10.79 11.27 2.29
N ASN A 44 -10.03 11.28 3.39
CA ASN A 44 -8.77 10.52 3.56
C ASN A 44 -8.33 10.43 5.04
N LEU A 45 -7.34 9.57 5.31
CA LEU A 45 -6.72 9.39 6.64
C LEU A 45 -6.04 10.67 7.15
N ALA A 46 -5.43 11.45 6.25
CA ALA A 46 -4.74 12.68 6.58
C ALA A 46 -5.69 13.76 7.15
N GLU A 47 -6.92 13.86 6.63
CA GLU A 47 -7.95 14.79 7.12
C GLU A 47 -8.46 14.33 8.49
N TYR A 48 -8.60 13.02 8.71
CA TYR A 48 -8.91 12.46 10.03
C TYR A 48 -7.81 12.81 11.05
N ASP A 49 -6.55 12.59 10.70
CA ASP A 49 -5.42 12.89 11.59
C ASP A 49 -5.26 14.38 11.84
N LEU A 50 -5.44 15.24 10.83
CA LEU A 50 -5.40 16.69 11.00
C LEU A 50 -6.51 17.16 11.95
N ARG A 51 -7.75 16.68 11.79
CA ARG A 51 -8.85 17.03 12.70
C ARG A 51 -8.62 16.51 14.12
N ARG A 52 -7.94 15.37 14.28
CA ARG A 52 -7.73 14.74 15.59
C ARG A 52 -6.59 15.37 16.40
N TYR A 53 -5.56 15.91 15.75
CA TYR A 53 -4.37 16.39 16.47
C TYR A 53 -3.83 17.77 16.06
N ALA A 54 -4.35 18.42 15.02
CA ALA A 54 -3.94 19.78 14.69
C ALA A 54 -4.88 20.79 15.37
N ARG A 55 -4.31 21.73 16.13
CA ARG A 55 -5.05 22.79 16.82
C ARG A 55 -5.00 24.10 16.04
N ASP A 56 -3.87 24.40 15.41
CA ASP A 56 -3.62 25.63 14.63
C ASP A 56 -2.87 25.37 13.33
N LEU A 57 -2.91 26.31 12.37
CA LEU A 57 -2.28 26.21 11.05
C LEU A 57 -0.79 25.84 11.08
N ILE A 58 -0.02 26.42 12.00
CA ILE A 58 1.41 26.12 12.17
C ILE A 58 1.61 24.66 12.59
N SER A 59 0.78 24.18 13.52
CA SER A 59 0.82 22.79 13.98
C SER A 59 0.45 21.81 12.86
N SER A 60 -0.54 22.16 12.02
CA SER A 60 -0.93 21.41 10.83
C SER A 60 0.23 21.31 9.83
N SER A 61 0.84 22.44 9.46
CA SER A 61 1.94 22.46 8.48
C SER A 61 3.17 21.72 8.97
N ARG A 62 3.54 21.85 10.25
CA ARG A 62 4.64 21.08 10.85
C ARG A 62 4.37 19.57 10.78
N ARG A 63 3.12 19.16 11.00
CA ARG A 63 2.74 17.75 10.98
C ARG A 63 2.70 17.17 9.59
N ILE A 64 2.18 17.91 8.60
CA ILE A 64 2.25 17.53 7.19
C ILE A 64 3.71 17.37 6.76
N LEU A 65 4.58 18.34 7.08
CA LEU A 65 6.00 18.26 6.74
C LEU A 65 6.68 17.04 7.38
N ARG A 66 6.39 16.75 8.67
CA ARG A 66 6.90 15.55 9.34
C ARG A 66 6.41 14.27 8.67
N TYR A 67 5.12 14.22 8.32
CA TYR A 67 4.52 13.09 7.64
C TYR A 67 5.19 12.83 6.29
N GLU A 68 5.37 13.85 5.45
CA GLU A 68 6.02 13.72 4.14
C GLU A 68 7.49 13.29 4.28
N ILE A 69 8.23 13.88 5.22
CA ILE A 69 9.61 13.44 5.52
C ILE A 69 9.62 11.99 5.98
N GLY A 70 8.70 11.60 6.87
CA GLY A 70 8.55 10.22 7.35
C GLY A 70 8.26 9.27 6.21
N LEU A 71 7.36 9.64 5.29
CA LEU A 71 6.98 8.87 4.11
C LEU A 71 8.18 8.59 3.20
N ILE A 72 8.96 9.62 2.87
CA ILE A 72 10.17 9.46 2.05
C ILE A 72 11.18 8.53 2.74
N ARG A 73 11.42 8.73 4.03
CA ARG A 73 12.44 8.00 4.79
C ARG A 73 12.05 6.54 5.01
N GLY A 74 10.81 6.30 5.47
CA GLY A 74 10.30 4.98 5.82
C GLY A 74 9.98 4.11 4.60
N ASN A 75 9.45 4.69 3.51
CA ASN A 75 9.31 3.96 2.26
C ASN A 75 10.64 3.80 1.50
N GLY A 76 11.71 4.51 1.89
CA GLY A 76 13.00 4.38 1.24
C GLY A 76 13.04 4.94 -0.18
N TYR A 77 12.28 6.01 -0.47
CA TYR A 77 12.09 6.53 -1.82
C TYR A 77 13.33 7.20 -2.40
N THR A 78 13.59 6.94 -3.68
CA THR A 78 14.36 7.83 -4.54
C THR A 78 13.54 9.07 -4.89
N LEU A 79 14.20 10.13 -5.34
CA LEU A 79 13.50 11.35 -5.75
C LEU A 79 12.50 11.07 -6.88
N SER A 80 12.88 10.24 -7.85
CA SER A 80 11.99 9.87 -8.96
C SER A 80 10.75 9.12 -8.46
N GLU A 81 10.90 8.14 -7.57
CA GLU A 81 9.77 7.40 -7.00
C GLU A 81 8.83 8.34 -6.23
N TYR A 82 9.38 9.23 -5.40
CA TYR A 82 8.58 10.18 -4.64
C TYR A 82 7.80 11.14 -5.54
N LEU A 83 8.41 11.66 -6.61
CA LEU A 83 7.72 12.55 -7.56
C LEU A 83 6.67 11.85 -8.42
N GLN A 84 6.66 10.51 -8.45
CA GLN A 84 5.64 9.71 -9.13
C GLN A 84 4.42 9.39 -8.26
N GLU A 85 4.42 9.78 -6.99
CA GLU A 85 3.25 9.63 -6.11
C GLU A 85 2.01 10.30 -6.74
N PRO A 86 0.81 9.72 -6.58
CA PRO A 86 -0.42 10.24 -7.19
C PRO A 86 -0.71 11.71 -6.84
N ALA A 87 -0.23 12.18 -5.68
CA ALA A 87 -0.34 13.57 -5.25
C ALA A 87 0.35 14.53 -6.24
N PHE A 88 1.57 14.22 -6.67
CA PHE A 88 2.38 15.06 -7.57
C PHE A 88 2.05 14.85 -9.05
N LYS A 89 1.59 13.64 -9.42
CA LYS A 89 1.04 13.40 -10.77
C LYS A 89 -0.17 14.29 -11.05
N ARG A 90 -1.05 14.46 -10.07
CA ARG A 90 -2.25 15.31 -10.19
C ARG A 90 -1.98 16.80 -9.97
N ARG A 91 -0.94 17.13 -9.21
CA ARG A 91 -0.61 18.51 -8.81
C ARG A 91 0.88 18.79 -9.08
N PRO A 92 1.28 18.92 -10.36
CA PRO A 92 2.69 19.09 -10.71
C PRO A 92 3.30 20.37 -10.14
N TYR A 93 2.50 21.39 -9.87
CA TYR A 93 2.93 22.64 -9.22
C TYR A 93 3.47 22.43 -7.79
N LEU A 94 3.21 21.28 -7.14
CA LEU A 94 3.76 20.94 -5.83
C LEU A 94 5.17 20.34 -5.91
N LYS A 95 5.68 20.00 -7.11
CA LYS A 95 7.00 19.38 -7.28
C LYS A 95 8.16 20.21 -6.70
N PRO A 96 8.22 21.55 -6.85
CA PRO A 96 9.30 22.34 -6.24
C PRO A 96 9.34 22.19 -4.71
N ALA A 97 8.18 22.23 -4.03
CA ALA A 97 8.10 21.98 -2.60
C ALA A 97 8.51 20.54 -2.26
N ALA A 98 8.11 19.55 -3.08
CA ALA A 98 8.50 18.16 -2.93
C ALA A 98 10.03 17.97 -2.99
N LEU A 99 10.73 18.69 -3.87
CA LEU A 99 12.20 18.67 -3.95
C LEU A 99 12.85 19.15 -2.65
N LEU A 100 12.33 20.24 -2.06
CA LEU A 100 12.83 20.75 -0.78
C LEU A 100 12.62 19.75 0.34
N VAL A 101 11.43 19.16 0.43
CA VAL A 101 11.11 18.14 1.44
C VAL A 101 11.99 16.91 1.26
N TYR A 102 12.24 16.48 0.03
CA TYR A 102 13.16 15.38 -0.28
C TYR A 102 14.59 15.70 0.16
N GLY A 103 15.08 16.92 -0.09
CA GLY A 103 16.38 17.37 0.39
C GLY A 103 16.52 17.22 1.91
N ILE A 104 15.52 17.69 2.66
CA ILE A 104 15.48 17.55 4.12
C ILE A 104 15.48 16.07 4.54
N ALA A 105 14.66 15.23 3.88
CA ALA A 105 14.59 13.80 4.17
C ALA A 105 15.93 13.10 3.88
N ARG A 106 16.61 13.46 2.78
CA ARG A 106 17.91 12.92 2.39
C ARG A 106 18.99 13.26 3.41
N LEU A 107 19.02 14.50 3.91
CA LEU A 107 19.93 14.94 4.96
C LEU A 107 19.70 14.18 6.28
N LYS A 108 18.44 13.85 6.59
CA LYS A 108 18.08 13.03 7.77
C LYS A 108 18.32 11.53 7.60
N GLY A 109 18.79 11.10 6.42
CA GLY A 109 18.96 9.69 6.07
C GLY A 109 17.64 9.04 5.65
N VAL A 110 17.69 8.30 4.54
CA VAL A 110 16.56 7.54 3.99
C VAL A 110 16.82 6.06 4.25
N TYR A 111 15.87 5.37 4.87
CA TYR A 111 16.00 3.96 5.20
C TYR A 111 15.56 3.13 4.00
N ARG A 112 16.51 2.63 3.21
CA ARG A 112 16.21 1.76 2.06
C ARG A 112 16.90 0.42 2.25
N TYR A 113 16.12 -0.65 2.27
CA TYR A 113 16.63 -2.00 2.56
C TYR A 113 16.92 -2.84 1.32
N ASP A 114 16.49 -2.41 0.13
CA ASP A 114 16.76 -3.08 -1.14
C ASP A 114 17.19 -2.07 -2.22
N ARG A 115 18.09 -2.47 -3.12
CA ARG A 115 18.59 -1.56 -4.18
C ARG A 115 17.56 -1.36 -5.30
N ARG A 116 16.73 -2.36 -5.57
CA ARG A 116 15.77 -2.37 -6.69
C ARG A 116 14.40 -1.87 -6.27
N LEU A 117 13.92 -2.26 -5.09
CA LEU A 117 12.60 -1.92 -4.59
C LEU A 117 12.66 -0.88 -3.47
N ASN A 118 11.71 0.06 -3.45
CA ASN A 118 11.43 0.82 -2.24
C ASN A 118 10.82 -0.11 -1.18
N ASN A 119 10.83 0.31 0.09
CA ASN A 119 10.41 -0.54 1.21
C ASN A 119 8.94 -0.96 1.12
N HIS A 120 8.05 -0.13 0.57
CA HIS A 120 6.65 -0.49 0.39
C HIS A 120 6.50 -1.67 -0.59
N ASP A 121 7.15 -1.57 -1.75
CA ASP A 121 7.15 -2.65 -2.74
C ASP A 121 7.91 -3.88 -2.23
N LEU A 122 8.98 -3.69 -1.46
CA LEU A 122 9.74 -4.78 -0.82
C LEU A 122 8.90 -5.55 0.20
N VAL A 123 8.07 -4.85 0.99
CA VAL A 123 7.13 -5.49 1.92
C VAL A 123 6.15 -6.36 1.14
N ILE A 124 5.55 -5.84 0.07
CA ILE A 124 4.61 -6.61 -0.75
C ILE A 124 5.31 -7.80 -1.40
N TYR A 125 6.54 -7.63 -1.88
CA TYR A 125 7.36 -8.72 -2.41
C TYR A 125 7.57 -9.84 -1.38
N LYS A 126 8.01 -9.48 -0.16
CA LYS A 126 8.22 -10.44 0.94
C LYS A 126 6.93 -11.12 1.38
N VAL A 127 5.82 -10.38 1.41
CA VAL A 127 4.48 -10.90 1.67
C VAL A 127 4.10 -11.96 0.64
N LEU A 128 4.31 -11.68 -0.66
CA LEU A 128 4.04 -12.64 -1.73
C LEU A 128 4.97 -13.85 -1.72
N GLN A 129 6.20 -13.73 -1.21
CA GLN A 129 7.08 -14.89 -1.04
C GLN A 129 6.58 -15.84 0.04
N ARG A 130 5.86 -15.33 1.03
CA ARG A 130 5.44 -16.07 2.24
C ARG A 130 3.92 -16.25 2.33
N ILE A 131 3.22 -16.00 1.22
CA ILE A 131 1.77 -16.17 1.12
C ILE A 131 1.39 -17.65 1.24
N ARG A 132 0.32 -17.93 1.99
CA ARG A 132 -0.25 -19.27 2.18
C ARG A 132 -1.74 -19.27 1.84
N ASP A 133 -2.28 -20.44 1.56
CA ASP A 133 -3.71 -20.63 1.27
C ASP A 133 -4.52 -20.61 2.59
N PRO A 134 -5.26 -19.54 2.90
CA PRO A 134 -5.94 -19.42 4.18
C PRO A 134 -7.14 -20.37 4.32
N VAL A 135 -7.70 -20.86 3.20
CA VAL A 135 -8.77 -21.86 3.21
C VAL A 135 -8.20 -23.19 3.70
N LYS A 136 -7.00 -23.57 3.23
CA LYS A 136 -6.33 -24.80 3.68
C LYS A 136 -5.74 -24.70 5.07
N GLU A 137 -5.13 -23.56 5.41
CA GLU A 137 -4.44 -23.39 6.70
C GLU A 137 -5.42 -23.21 7.87
N LEU A 138 -6.53 -22.51 7.66
CA LEU A 138 -7.45 -22.10 8.73
C LEU A 138 -8.92 -22.46 8.49
N GLY A 139 -9.29 -23.01 7.33
CA GLY A 139 -10.71 -23.19 6.98
C GLY A 139 -11.43 -21.85 6.78
N ALA A 140 -10.72 -20.81 6.34
CA ALA A 140 -11.30 -19.49 6.14
C ALA A 140 -12.40 -19.50 5.06
N ASP A 141 -13.46 -18.71 5.28
CA ASP A 141 -14.51 -18.50 4.29
C ASP A 141 -13.93 -17.83 3.03
N GLU A 142 -14.15 -18.45 1.87
CA GLU A 142 -13.59 -18.02 0.59
C GLU A 142 -13.99 -16.59 0.19
N SER A 143 -15.13 -16.07 0.67
CA SER A 143 -15.56 -14.68 0.45
C SER A 143 -14.70 -13.65 1.19
N TYR A 144 -13.99 -14.05 2.24
CA TYR A 144 -13.08 -13.18 2.98
C TYR A 144 -11.62 -13.34 2.53
N VAL A 145 -11.36 -14.19 1.56
CA VAL A 145 -10.00 -14.53 1.12
C VAL A 145 -9.64 -13.70 -0.10
N ALA A 146 -8.96 -12.57 0.16
CA ALA A 146 -8.44 -11.70 -0.88
C ALA A 146 -7.22 -10.88 -0.44
N THR A 147 -6.43 -10.44 -1.42
CA THR A 147 -5.35 -9.46 -1.24
C THR A 147 -5.32 -8.49 -2.41
N ILE A 148 -4.99 -7.23 -2.11
CA ILE A 148 -5.01 -6.13 -3.08
C ILE A 148 -3.60 -5.55 -3.19
N ILE A 149 -3.06 -5.54 -4.41
CA ILE A 149 -1.73 -5.03 -4.71
C ILE A 149 -1.89 -3.88 -5.72
N PRO A 150 -1.40 -2.67 -5.43
CA PRO A 150 -1.38 -1.58 -6.42
C PRO A 150 -0.72 -2.04 -7.72
N TYR A 151 -1.32 -1.70 -8.86
CA TYR A 151 -0.83 -2.21 -10.15
C TYR A 151 0.61 -1.78 -10.46
N ASP A 152 0.97 -0.53 -10.16
CA ASP A 152 2.35 -0.04 -10.32
C ASP A 152 3.35 -0.84 -9.48
N THR A 153 2.96 -1.26 -8.27
CA THR A 153 3.77 -2.15 -7.43
C THR A 153 3.89 -3.54 -8.05
N ALA A 154 2.78 -4.11 -8.54
CA ALA A 154 2.80 -5.41 -9.21
C ALA A 154 3.72 -5.39 -10.44
N LEU A 155 3.70 -4.32 -11.23
CA LEU A 155 4.61 -4.13 -12.37
C LEU A 155 6.08 -4.07 -11.94
N ARG A 156 6.41 -3.29 -10.90
CA ARG A 156 7.80 -3.17 -10.41
C ARG A 156 8.35 -4.47 -9.81
N ILE A 157 7.50 -5.25 -9.16
CA ILE A 157 7.86 -6.58 -8.63
C ILE A 157 7.94 -7.63 -9.74
N GLY A 158 7.13 -7.48 -10.79
CA GLY A 158 6.93 -8.46 -11.85
C GLY A 158 5.51 -9.01 -11.80
N LEU A 159 4.65 -8.55 -12.72
CA LEU A 159 3.22 -8.84 -12.71
C LEU A 159 2.93 -10.35 -12.80
N SER A 160 3.57 -11.05 -13.74
CA SER A 160 3.39 -12.48 -13.93
C SER A 160 3.89 -13.29 -12.73
N TRP A 161 5.03 -12.89 -12.13
CA TRP A 161 5.55 -13.51 -10.90
C TRP A 161 4.58 -13.31 -9.72
N ALA A 162 4.05 -12.09 -9.55
CA ALA A 162 3.09 -11.82 -8.49
C ALA A 162 1.79 -12.63 -8.68
N ALA A 163 1.30 -12.71 -9.91
CA ALA A 163 0.13 -13.51 -10.25
C ALA A 163 0.35 -15.01 -9.99
N GLU A 164 1.53 -15.53 -10.31
CA GLU A 164 1.91 -16.92 -10.00
C GLU A 164 1.92 -17.18 -8.49
N ARG A 165 2.48 -16.26 -7.69
CA ARG A 165 2.45 -16.38 -6.21
C ARG A 165 1.04 -16.41 -5.66
N LEU A 166 0.14 -15.58 -6.19
CA LEU A 166 -1.28 -15.61 -5.82
C LEU A 166 -1.92 -16.97 -6.16
N ARG A 167 -1.67 -17.49 -7.37
CA ARG A 167 -2.16 -18.83 -7.79
C ARG A 167 -1.64 -19.94 -6.89
N SER A 168 -0.37 -19.88 -6.50
CA SER A 168 0.24 -20.88 -5.60
C SER A 168 -0.39 -20.89 -4.20
N ALA A 169 -0.98 -19.77 -3.77
CA ALA A 169 -1.77 -19.64 -2.55
C ALA A 169 -3.26 -19.95 -2.75
N GLY A 170 -3.64 -20.50 -3.91
CA GLY A 170 -5.02 -20.83 -4.21
C GLY A 170 -5.91 -19.61 -4.50
N LEU A 171 -5.34 -18.45 -4.82
CA LEU A 171 -6.09 -17.27 -5.25
C LEU A 171 -6.12 -17.20 -6.77
N ARG A 172 -7.25 -16.78 -7.35
CA ARG A 172 -7.31 -16.40 -8.76
C ARG A 172 -6.94 -14.92 -8.91
N PRO A 173 -5.95 -14.57 -9.77
CA PRO A 173 -5.58 -13.17 -10.01
C PRO A 173 -6.56 -12.45 -10.94
N TYR A 174 -6.94 -11.23 -10.57
CA TYR A 174 -7.78 -10.32 -11.32
C TYR A 174 -7.09 -8.98 -11.49
N LEU A 175 -7.29 -8.36 -12.64
CA LEU A 175 -7.00 -6.95 -12.81
C LEU A 175 -8.27 -6.15 -12.50
N CYS A 176 -8.20 -5.30 -11.48
CA CYS A 176 -9.32 -4.51 -11.02
C CYS A 176 -9.07 -3.00 -11.19
N GLU A 177 -10.04 -2.32 -11.78
CA GLU A 177 -10.18 -0.87 -11.70
C GLU A 177 -10.71 -0.49 -10.32
N ARG A 178 -10.08 0.50 -9.70
CA ARG A 178 -10.53 1.07 -8.43
C ARG A 178 -10.99 2.51 -8.63
N THR A 179 -11.70 3.05 -7.65
CA THR A 179 -12.02 4.48 -7.61
C THR A 179 -10.79 5.39 -7.73
N ARG A 180 -9.59 4.87 -7.42
CA ARG A 180 -8.31 5.53 -7.71
C ARG A 180 -7.28 4.51 -8.22
N GLY A 181 -7.14 4.45 -9.54
CA GLY A 181 -6.11 3.67 -10.24
C GLY A 181 -6.39 2.18 -10.30
N MET A 182 -5.44 1.41 -10.84
CA MET A 182 -5.58 -0.04 -11.03
C MET A 182 -4.97 -0.83 -9.87
N ALA A 183 -5.40 -2.08 -9.71
CA ALA A 183 -4.81 -3.05 -8.78
C ALA A 183 -4.82 -4.47 -9.36
N LEU A 184 -3.78 -5.23 -9.04
CA LEU A 184 -3.80 -6.69 -9.11
C LEU A 184 -4.48 -7.20 -7.82
N VAL A 185 -5.56 -7.94 -7.96
CA VAL A 185 -6.31 -8.49 -6.83
C VAL A 185 -6.30 -10.01 -6.92
N GLY A 186 -5.76 -10.68 -5.92
CA GLY A 186 -5.93 -12.13 -5.78
C GLY A 186 -7.15 -12.39 -4.91
N MET A 187 -8.13 -13.13 -5.41
CA MET A 187 -9.34 -13.49 -4.66
C MET A 187 -9.67 -14.97 -4.86
N ARG A 188 -10.22 -15.61 -3.83
CA ARG A 188 -10.69 -16.99 -3.92
C ARG A 188 -12.04 -17.09 -4.63
N SER A 189 -12.95 -16.18 -4.28
CA SER A 189 -14.29 -16.07 -4.87
C SER A 189 -14.57 -14.64 -5.34
N PRO A 190 -15.31 -14.44 -6.45
CA PRO A 190 -15.82 -13.12 -6.85
C PRO A 190 -16.68 -12.44 -5.77
N SER A 191 -17.30 -13.20 -4.86
CA SER A 191 -18.06 -12.63 -3.73
C SER A 191 -17.19 -11.78 -2.79
N ALA A 192 -15.87 -11.99 -2.79
CA ALA A 192 -14.94 -11.14 -2.04
C ALA A 192 -14.96 -9.66 -2.47
N ILE A 193 -15.44 -9.35 -3.70
CA ILE A 193 -15.57 -7.96 -4.17
C ILE A 193 -16.53 -7.17 -3.28
N GLU A 194 -17.65 -7.77 -2.86
CA GLU A 194 -18.64 -7.12 -2.00
C GLU A 194 -18.03 -6.83 -0.64
N VAL A 195 -17.40 -7.84 -0.03
CA VAL A 195 -16.71 -7.72 1.26
C VAL A 195 -15.63 -6.64 1.21
N ILE A 196 -14.79 -6.61 0.16
CA ILE A 196 -13.77 -5.56 -0.04
C ILE A 196 -14.42 -4.19 -0.14
N ASN A 197 -15.51 -4.05 -0.90
CA ASN A 197 -16.16 -2.76 -1.15
C ASN A 197 -16.89 -2.19 0.08
N GLU A 198 -17.27 -3.05 1.02
CA GLU A 198 -17.77 -2.66 2.34
C GLU A 198 -16.64 -2.36 3.33
N SER A 199 -15.49 -3.02 3.17
CA SER A 199 -14.38 -3.00 4.12
C SER A 199 -13.34 -1.92 3.86
N VAL A 200 -13.15 -1.53 2.59
CA VAL A 200 -12.02 -0.70 2.14
C VAL A 200 -12.50 0.61 1.53
N TYR A 201 -11.76 1.70 1.80
CA TYR A 201 -12.07 3.03 1.26
C TYR A 201 -11.95 3.10 -0.27
N LEU A 202 -10.99 2.37 -0.85
CA LEU A 202 -10.76 2.30 -2.30
C LEU A 202 -11.51 1.11 -2.90
N LYS A 203 -12.76 1.36 -3.29
CA LYS A 203 -13.65 0.35 -3.89
C LYS A 203 -13.15 -0.14 -5.24
N LEU A 204 -13.36 -1.43 -5.49
CA LEU A 204 -13.24 -2.10 -6.78
C LEU A 204 -14.48 -1.79 -7.62
N VAL A 205 -14.27 -1.27 -8.83
CA VAL A 205 -15.34 -0.84 -9.74
C VAL A 205 -15.61 -1.92 -10.79
N ARG A 206 -14.54 -2.43 -11.41
CA ARG A 206 -14.60 -3.49 -12.43
C ARG A 206 -13.41 -4.41 -12.25
N CYS A 207 -13.63 -5.71 -12.26
CA CYS A 207 -12.59 -6.72 -12.17
C CYS A 207 -12.70 -7.69 -13.33
N LYS A 208 -11.56 -8.01 -13.96
CA LYS A 208 -11.46 -9.04 -14.99
C LYS A 208 -10.38 -10.04 -14.62
N PRO A 209 -10.60 -11.36 -14.80
CA PRO A 209 -9.53 -12.34 -14.62
C PRO A 209 -8.30 -11.94 -15.43
N LEU A 210 -7.12 -12.04 -14.81
CA LEU A 210 -5.89 -11.55 -15.45
C LEU A 210 -5.60 -12.27 -16.78
N GLU A 211 -5.99 -13.56 -16.87
CA GLU A 211 -5.89 -14.39 -18.08
C GLU A 211 -6.66 -13.83 -19.28
N GLU A 212 -7.78 -13.13 -19.05
CA GLU A 212 -8.64 -12.58 -20.11
C GLU A 212 -8.15 -11.22 -20.62
N VAL A 213 -7.23 -10.57 -19.91
CA VAL A 213 -6.72 -9.24 -20.26
C VAL A 213 -5.58 -9.32 -21.30
N GLY A 214 -4.90 -10.47 -21.41
CA GLY A 214 -3.73 -10.69 -22.25
C GLY A 214 -2.49 -9.94 -21.73
N GLU A 215 -1.30 -10.55 -21.83
CA GLU A 215 -0.05 -10.02 -21.25
C GLU A 215 0.50 -8.72 -21.92
N GLY A 216 -0.27 -8.01 -22.76
CA GLY A 216 0.30 -6.98 -23.66
C GLY A 216 -0.51 -5.72 -23.96
N ARG A 217 -1.63 -5.41 -23.27
CA ARG A 217 -2.50 -4.27 -23.67
C ARG A 217 -2.59 -3.07 -22.72
N LEU A 218 -1.60 -2.86 -21.85
CA LEU A 218 -1.60 -1.67 -20.96
C LEU A 218 -0.24 -1.00 -20.90
N GLY A 219 0.24 -0.51 -22.05
CA GLY A 219 1.19 0.60 -22.11
C GLY A 219 0.42 1.94 -22.06
N PRO A 220 0.99 3.02 -21.50
CA PRO A 220 0.31 4.31 -21.41
C PRO A 220 0.08 4.87 -22.81
N SER A 221 -1.16 5.30 -23.09
CA SER A 221 -1.45 6.31 -24.11
C SER A 221 -1.04 7.68 -23.60
#